data_AF-A0A382V354-F1
#
_entry.id   AF-A0A382V354-F1
#
_cell.length_a   1.000
_cell.length_b   1.000
_cell.length_c   1.000
_cell.angle_alpha   90.00
_cell.angle_beta   90.00
_cell.angle_gamma   90.00
#
_symmetry.space_group_name_H-M   'P 1'
#
loop_
_entity.id
_entity.type
_entity.pdbx_description
1 polymer ?
#
loop_
_entity_poly.entity_id
_entity_poly.type
_entity_poly.pdbx_seq_one_letter_code
_entity_poly.pdbx_strand_id
1 'polypeptide(L)' 'MQHFEILKVGVSPENRFLQKRMTGSHWTNQFHAHKFLTLGEAKQEASSHENVVIIWVNGSEWGEVNGEICEIVNQ' A
#
# COMPACT_ATOMS: atom_id res chain seq x y z
N MET A 1 6.18 -9.94 -13.02
CA MET A 1 5.02 -10.50 -12.30
C MET A 1 4.35 -9.35 -11.60
N GLN A 2 3.07 -9.14 -11.89
CA GLN A 2 2.29 -8.10 -11.23
C GLN A 2 2.14 -8.44 -9.75
N HIS A 3 2.33 -7.44 -8.89
CA HIS A 3 2.09 -7.53 -7.45
C HIS A 3 1.49 -6.23 -6.95
N PHE A 4 1.08 -6.22 -5.68
CA PHE A 4 0.53 -5.05 -5.02
C PHE A 4 1.45 -4.63 -3.88
N GLU A 5 1.50 -3.33 -3.63
CA GLU A 5 2.25 -2.71 -2.54
C GLU A 5 1.36 -1.70 -1.81
N ILE A 6 1.66 -1.43 -0.55
CA ILE A 6 0.91 -0.47 0.29
C ILE A 6 1.80 0.74 0.58
N LEU A 7 1.30 1.93 0.24
CA LEU A 7 2.00 3.19 0.39
C LEU A 7 1.30 4.06 1.43
N LYS A 8 2.03 4.52 2.43
CA LYS A 8 1.62 5.56 3.38
C LYS A 8 1.52 6.91 2.66
N VAL A 9 0.50 7.71 2.93
CA VAL A 9 0.33 9.05 2.37
C VAL A 9 0.84 10.09 3.37
N GLY A 10 1.41 11.19 2.87
CA GLY A 10 1.88 12.30 3.71
C GLY A 10 3.20 12.06 4.45
N VAL A 11 3.96 11.03 4.07
CA VAL A 11 5.28 10.73 4.62
C VAL A 11 6.36 10.80 3.55
N SER A 12 7.62 10.86 3.99
CA SER A 12 8.75 10.94 3.08
C SER A 12 8.89 9.68 2.21
N PRO A 13 9.35 9.79 0.94
CA PRO A 13 9.44 8.66 0.02
C PRO A 13 10.23 7.46 0.55
N GLU A 14 11.28 7.71 1.35
CA GLU A 14 12.13 6.68 1.93
C GLU A 14 11.47 5.88 3.08
N ASN A 15 10.31 6.34 3.57
CA ASN A 15 9.53 5.70 4.63
C ASN A 15 8.06 5.52 4.22
N ARG A 16 7.82 5.25 2.93
CA ARG A 16 6.47 5.26 2.37
C ARG A 16 5.88 3.86 2.17
N PHE A 17 6.71 2.85 1.97
CA PHE A 17 6.27 1.50 1.61
C PHE A 17 6.19 0.60 2.82
N LEU A 18 5.12 -0.21 2.89
CA LEU A 18 4.95 -1.18 3.96
C LEU A 18 5.94 -2.34 3.81
N GLN A 19 6.66 -2.67 4.86
CA GLN A 19 7.42 -3.92 4.98
C GLN A 19 6.93 -4.72 6.18
N LYS A 20 6.59 -5.98 5.92
CA LYS A 20 6.21 -6.96 6.95
C LYS A 20 7.46 -7.64 7.53
N ARG A 21 7.56 -7.67 8.86
CA ARG A 21 8.56 -8.39 9.64
C ARG A 21 7.88 -9.47 10.47
N MET A 22 8.67 -10.39 11.03
CA MET A 22 8.16 -11.44 11.94
C MET A 22 7.40 -10.86 13.16
N THR A 23 7.77 -9.67 13.62
CA THR A 23 7.19 -9.02 14.81
C THR A 23 6.33 -7.79 14.51
N GLY A 24 5.88 -7.62 13.27
CA GLY A 24 4.93 -6.55 12.91
C GLY A 24 5.24 -5.85 11.59
N SER A 25 4.74 -4.63 11.46
CA SER A 25 4.83 -3.82 10.24
C SER A 25 5.65 -2.55 10.47
N HIS A 26 6.40 -2.13 9.47
CA HIS A 26 7.10 -0.84 9.49
C HIS A 26 7.15 -0.24 8.09
N TRP A 27 7.47 1.05 8.04
CA TRP A 27 7.53 1.82 6.80
C TRP A 27 8.97 2.01 6.35
N THR A 28 9.20 1.87 5.05
CA THR A 28 10.54 1.83 4.43
C THR A 28 10.46 2.30 2.98
N ASN A 29 11.53 2.14 2.22
CA ASN A 29 11.58 2.43 0.79
C ASN A 29 11.05 1.24 -0.04
N GLN A 30 10.84 1.46 -1.33
CA GLN A 30 10.27 0.45 -2.23
C GLN A 30 11.10 -0.85 -2.31
N PHE A 31 12.43 -0.78 -2.21
CA PHE A 31 13.29 -1.97 -2.34
C PHE A 31 13.02 -3.04 -1.29
N HIS A 32 12.48 -2.63 -0.14
CA HIS A 32 12.14 -3.52 0.97
C HIS A 32 10.63 -3.70 1.14
N ALA A 33 9.82 -3.16 0.24
CA ALA A 33 8.37 -3.26 0.28
C ALA A 33 7.91 -4.72 0.28
N HIS A 34 6.85 -5.00 1.04
CA HIS A 34 6.18 -6.28 0.99
C HIS A 34 5.36 -6.39 -0.30
N LYS A 35 5.58 -7.47 -1.05
CA LYS A 35 4.94 -7.71 -2.34
C LYS A 35 3.76 -8.65 -2.14
N PHE A 36 2.55 -8.10 -2.12
CA PHE A 36 1.33 -8.88 -2.04
C PHE A 36 1.04 -9.49 -3.42
N LEU A 37 0.75 -10.79 -3.46
CA LEU A 37 0.50 -11.49 -4.73
C LEU A 37 -0.93 -11.23 -5.24
N THR A 38 -1.85 -10.90 -4.33
CA THR A 38 -3.24 -10.63 -4.66
C THR A 38 -3.71 -9.30 -4.08
N LEU A 39 -4.69 -8.69 -4.74
CA LEU A 39 -5.34 -7.48 -4.23
C LEU A 39 -6.08 -7.74 -2.90
N GLY A 40 -6.60 -8.95 -2.70
CA GLY A 40 -7.31 -9.32 -1.47
C GLY A 40 -6.42 -9.24 -0.24
N GLU A 41 -5.20 -9.80 -0.32
CA GLU A 41 -4.20 -9.73 0.77
C GLU A 41 -3.79 -8.28 1.05
N ALA A 42 -3.56 -7.48 -0.01
CA ALA A 42 -3.21 -6.08 0.13
C ALA A 42 -4.34 -5.27 0.79
N LYS A 43 -5.61 -5.52 0.42
CA LYS A 43 -6.77 -4.87 1.05
C LYS A 43 -6.90 -5.23 2.53
N GLN A 44 -6.74 -6.51 2.87
CA GLN A 44 -6.81 -6.98 4.25
C GLN A 44 -5.71 -6.37 5.13
N GLU A 45 -4.50 -6.23 4.60
CA GLU A 45 -3.44 -5.55 5.35
C GLU A 45 -3.72 -4.05 5.43
N ALA A 46 -4.09 -3.40 4.32
CA ALA A 46 -4.32 -1.95 4.27
C ALA A 46 -5.41 -1.48 5.24
N SER A 47 -6.44 -2.29 5.53
CA SER A 47 -7.47 -1.96 6.53
C SER A 47 -6.93 -1.84 7.96
N SER A 48 -5.72 -2.31 8.23
CA SER A 48 -5.05 -2.20 9.53
C SER A 48 -4.15 -0.96 9.64
N HIS A 49 -4.07 -0.13 8.60
CA HIS A 49 -3.17 1.02 8.54
C HIS A 49 -3.92 2.29 8.12
N GLU A 50 -3.72 3.38 8.85
CA GLU A 50 -4.30 4.67 8.49
C GLU A 50 -3.51 5.38 7.38
N ASN A 51 -4.20 6.18 6.56
CA ASN A 51 -3.59 7.02 5.50
C ASN A 51 -2.71 6.20 4.55
N VAL A 52 -3.25 5.12 3.98
CA VAL A 52 -2.54 4.29 3.01
C VAL A 52 -3.31 4.19 1.70
N VAL A 53 -2.58 3.96 0.62
CA VAL A 53 -3.12 3.58 -0.69
C VAL A 53 -2.49 2.26 -1.13
N ILE A 54 -3.21 1.51 -1.95
CA ILE A 54 -2.70 0.30 -2.59
C ILE A 54 -2.31 0.65 -4.02
N ILE A 55 -1.11 0.25 -4.44
CA ILE A 55 -0.70 0.34 -5.85
C ILE A 55 -0.54 -1.06 -6.43
N TRP A 56 -0.75 -1.20 -7.74
CA TRP A 56 -0.25 -2.32 -8.52
C TRP A 56 1.11 -1.96 -9.13
N VAL A 57 2.01 -2.94 -9.22
CA VAL A 57 3.35 -2.79 -9.80
C VAL A 57 3.58 -3.89 -10.81
N ASN A 58 3.98 -3.53 -12.04
CA ASN A 58 4.38 -4.44 -13.10
C ASN A 58 5.68 -3.96 -13.77
N GLY A 59 6.82 -4.43 -13.25
CA GLY A 59 8.12 -3.95 -13.72
C GLY A 59 8.35 -2.49 -13.30
N SER A 60 8.52 -1.60 -14.28
CA SER A 60 8.68 -0.16 -14.05
C SER A 60 7.34 0.60 -14.09
N GLU A 61 6.26 -0.07 -14.47
CA GLU A 61 4.91 0.49 -14.50
C GLU A 61 4.21 0.27 -13.17
N TRP A 62 3.44 1.27 -12.75
CA TRP A 62 2.64 1.20 -11.54
C TRP A 62 1.43 2.12 -11.64
N GLY A 63 0.44 1.87 -10.79
CA GLY A 63 -0.72 2.73 -10.65
C GLY A 63 -1.48 2.45 -9.36
N GLU A 64 -2.26 3.43 -8.90
CA GLU A 64 -3.12 3.25 -7.75
C GLU A 64 -4.27 2.30 -8.09
N VAL A 65 -4.61 1.40 -7.15
CA VAL A 65 -5.82 0.60 -7.24
C VAL A 65 -6.96 1.52 -6.81
N ASN A 66 -7.46 2.32 -7.75
CA ASN A 66 -8.49 3.35 -7.62
C ASN A 66 -9.35 3.23 -6.35
N GLY A 67 -9.20 4.21 -5.46
CA GLY A 67 -9.95 4.31 -4.22
C GLY A 67 -11.41 4.61 -4.47
N GLU A 68 -12.29 3.62 -4.32
CA GLU A 68 -13.67 3.86 -3.92
C GLU A 68 -13.68 4.26 -2.44
N ILE A 69 -13.28 5.50 -2.16
CA ILE A 69 -13.76 6.24 -1.00
C ILE A 69 -14.26 7.58 -1.53
N CYS A 70 -15.51 7.60 -1.97
CA CYS A 70 -16.28 8.82 -2.16
C CYS A 70 -17.62 8.64 -1.46
N GLU A 71 -17.62 8.76 -0.14
CA GLU A 71 -18.79 9.24 0.60
C GLU A 71 -18.32 10.28 1.61
N ILE A 72 -17.96 11.47 1.12
CA ILE A 72 -18.24 12.68 1.89
C ILE A 72 -19.73 12.96 1.67
N VAL A 73 -20.57 12.37 2.51
CA VAL A 73 -21.93 12.88 2.69
C VAL A 73 -21.83 13.95 3.77
N ASN A 74 -21.81 15.21 3.35
CA ASN A 74 -22.00 16.34 4.25
C ASN A 74 -23.37 16.20 4.93
N GLN A 75 -23.40 16.24 6.25
CA GLN A 75 -24.55 16.71 7.04
C GLN A 75 -24.09 17.84 7.95
#